data_AF-A0A660ZG84-F1
#
_entry.id   AF-A0A660ZG84-F1
#
_cell.length_a   1.000
_cell.length_b   1.000
_cell.length_c   1.000
_cell.angle_alpha   90.00
_cell.angle_beta   90.00
_cell.angle_gamma   90.00
#
_symmetry.space_group_name_H-M   'P 1'
#
loop_
_entity.id
_entity.type
_entity.pdbx_description
1 polymer ?
#
loop_
_entity_poly.entity_id
_entity_poly.type
_entity_poly.pdbx_seq_one_letter_code
_entity_poly.pdbx_strand_id
1 'polypeptide(L)'
;MRFEVQTDDRIAETVWSGERLISVEDTFSIPLDSLRSGKYKLIAEFEDTSSEKTDERTLKFSIFNFLKLSDDEYEAIVNLLTYIAEPDEIEELLNTPDSLREQAWKEFWERRDPTPGTPENELMEEYMRRVEYANEHFSFSNIPGYRTDRGMIYIRYGPPDEIESHPFELDSPPYEIWRYYSLDLVFIFVDKSGVGDYELVYPYGYYFR
;
A
#
# COMPACT_ATOMS: atom_id res chain seq x y z
N MET A 1 -27.55 17.08 -3.51
CA MET A 1 -26.18 16.66 -3.21
C MET A 1 -25.66 15.90 -4.41
N ARG A 2 -24.43 16.21 -4.81
CA ARG A 2 -23.75 15.57 -5.94
C ARG A 2 -22.62 14.71 -5.42
N PHE A 3 -22.45 13.55 -6.04
CA PHE A 3 -21.39 12.61 -5.74
C PHE A 3 -20.59 12.31 -7.00
N GLU A 4 -19.28 12.27 -6.85
CA GLU A 4 -18.37 11.85 -7.91
C GLU A 4 -17.31 10.93 -7.35
N VAL A 5 -17.03 9.84 -8.06
CA VAL A 5 -15.84 9.02 -7.85
C VAL A 5 -14.84 9.38 -8.92
N GLN A 6 -13.65 9.77 -8.50
CA GLN A 6 -12.55 10.13 -9.38
C GLN A 6 -11.31 9.28 -9.07
N THR A 7 -10.45 9.06 -10.06
CA THR A 7 -9.11 8.52 -9.82
C THR A 7 -8.30 9.46 -8.92
N ASP A 8 -7.49 8.91 -8.01
CA ASP A 8 -6.59 9.69 -7.12
C ASP A 8 -5.18 9.84 -7.72
N ASP A 9 -5.12 10.20 -9.00
CA ASP A 9 -3.89 10.41 -9.76
C ASP A 9 -3.65 11.90 -10.03
N ARG A 10 -2.48 12.25 -10.58
CA ARG A 10 -2.15 13.63 -11.00
C ARG A 10 -3.18 14.25 -11.96
N ILE A 11 -3.87 13.42 -12.74
CA ILE A 11 -4.98 13.80 -13.60
C ILE A 11 -6.18 12.99 -13.14
N ALA A 12 -7.08 13.63 -12.38
CA ALA A 12 -8.27 12.99 -11.85
C ALA A 12 -9.31 12.81 -12.97
N GLU A 13 -9.77 11.58 -13.19
CA GLU A 13 -10.83 11.22 -14.14
C GLU A 13 -12.07 10.77 -13.38
N THR A 14 -13.24 11.36 -13.69
CA THR A 14 -14.52 10.94 -13.11
C THR A 14 -14.97 9.62 -13.72
N VAL A 15 -14.99 8.57 -12.90
CA VAL A 15 -15.37 7.20 -13.31
C VAL A 15 -16.81 6.86 -12.95
N TRP A 16 -17.41 7.60 -12.03
CA TRP A 16 -18.82 7.48 -11.66
C TRP A 16 -19.34 8.82 -11.11
N SER A 17 -20.59 9.14 -11.38
CA SER A 17 -21.27 10.28 -10.78
C SER A 17 -22.74 9.97 -10.48
N GLY A 18 -23.29 10.67 -9.49
CA GLY A 18 -24.69 10.55 -9.10
C GLY A 18 -25.17 11.82 -8.44
N GLU A 19 -26.47 12.10 -8.56
CA GLU A 19 -27.11 13.26 -7.92
C GLU A 19 -28.38 12.80 -7.21
N ARG A 20 -28.56 13.27 -5.97
CA ARG A 20 -29.75 12.93 -5.18
C ARG A 20 -30.11 14.00 -4.15
N LEU A 21 -31.42 14.11 -3.87
CA LEU A 21 -31.96 14.82 -2.71
C LEU A 21 -31.91 13.89 -1.50
N ILE A 22 -31.21 14.30 -0.44
CA ILE A 22 -30.85 13.41 0.67
C ILE A 22 -31.55 13.86 1.95
N SER A 23 -32.08 12.90 2.72
CA SER A 23 -32.55 13.12 4.10
C SER A 23 -31.42 13.02 5.12
N VAL A 24 -31.71 13.30 6.40
CA VAL A 24 -30.73 13.39 7.51
C VAL A 24 -29.83 12.14 7.62
N GLU A 25 -30.34 10.96 7.25
CA GLU A 25 -29.57 9.74 7.01
C GLU A 25 -30.07 9.14 5.68
N ASP A 26 -29.16 8.86 4.76
CA ASP A 26 -29.43 8.16 3.50
C ASP A 26 -28.15 7.41 3.11
N THR A 27 -28.30 6.40 2.26
CA THR A 27 -27.18 5.59 1.78
C THR A 27 -27.27 5.51 0.27
N PHE A 28 -26.12 5.51 -0.38
CA PHE A 28 -26.01 5.25 -1.81
C PHE A 28 -25.00 4.11 -2.04
N SER A 29 -25.12 3.44 -3.17
CA SER A 29 -24.27 2.29 -3.52
C SER A 29 -23.52 2.59 -4.81
N ILE A 30 -22.23 2.28 -4.81
CA ILE A 30 -21.36 2.40 -5.99
C ILE A 30 -21.11 0.98 -6.52
N PRO A 31 -21.38 0.70 -7.80
CA PRO A 31 -21.08 -0.61 -8.40
C PRO A 31 -19.57 -0.78 -8.56
N LEU A 32 -18.92 -1.45 -7.60
CA LEU A 32 -17.47 -1.60 -7.52
C LEU A 32 -16.89 -2.55 -8.59
N ASP A 33 -17.70 -3.48 -9.10
CA ASP A 33 -17.38 -4.40 -10.19
C ASP A 33 -17.00 -3.68 -11.49
N SER A 34 -17.54 -2.48 -11.70
CA SER A 34 -17.22 -1.62 -12.85
C SER A 34 -15.87 -0.90 -12.72
N LEU A 35 -15.33 -0.76 -11.51
CA LEU A 35 -14.08 -0.07 -11.23
C LEU A 35 -12.88 -1.01 -11.42
N ARG A 36 -11.72 -0.44 -11.81
CA ARG A 36 -10.44 -1.17 -11.85
C ARG A 36 -9.82 -1.16 -10.45
N SER A 37 -8.82 -2.01 -10.24
CA SER A 37 -7.98 -1.90 -9.05
C SER A 37 -7.23 -0.57 -9.08
N GLY A 38 -7.21 0.16 -7.96
CA GLY A 38 -6.57 1.47 -7.89
C GLY A 38 -7.06 2.33 -6.73
N LYS A 39 -6.50 3.54 -6.64
CA LYS A 39 -6.88 4.54 -5.63
C LYS A 39 -7.91 5.50 -6.19
N TYR A 40 -8.92 5.78 -5.37
CA TYR A 40 -10.05 6.61 -5.73
C TYR A 40 -10.33 7.62 -4.62
N LYS A 41 -10.93 8.73 -5.03
CA LYS A 41 -11.52 9.71 -4.13
C LYS A 41 -13.01 9.87 -4.46
N LEU A 42 -13.84 9.73 -3.44
CA LEU A 42 -15.25 10.07 -3.47
C LEU A 42 -15.39 11.51 -3.00
N ILE A 43 -15.92 12.35 -3.88
CA ILE A 43 -16.21 13.76 -3.60
C ILE A 43 -17.72 13.89 -3.42
N ALA A 44 -18.10 14.50 -2.31
CA ALA A 44 -19.46 14.71 -1.85
C ALA A 44 -19.69 16.22 -1.72
N GLU A 45 -20.46 16.78 -2.66
CA GLU A 45 -20.81 18.21 -2.70
C GLU A 45 -22.23 18.44 -2.18
N PHE A 46 -22.32 19.18 -1.08
CA PHE A 46 -23.56 19.58 -0.42
C PHE A 46 -23.89 21.02 -0.81
N GLU A 47 -25.14 21.27 -1.18
CA GLU A 47 -25.63 22.62 -1.47
C GLU A 47 -26.89 22.87 -0.64
N ASP A 48 -26.86 23.92 0.17
CA ASP A 48 -28.04 24.41 0.87
C ASP A 48 -28.86 25.28 -0.06
N THR A 49 -29.96 24.70 -0.58
CA THR A 49 -30.91 25.36 -1.48
C THR A 49 -31.57 26.61 -0.86
N SER A 50 -31.47 26.79 0.46
CA SER A 50 -32.03 27.96 1.16
C SER A 50 -31.02 29.07 1.43
N SER A 51 -29.71 28.77 1.44
CA SER A 51 -28.68 29.73 1.84
C SER A 51 -27.52 29.91 0.85
N GLU A 52 -27.58 29.29 -0.33
CA GLU A 52 -26.50 29.26 -1.36
C GLU A 52 -25.14 28.77 -0.81
N LYS A 53 -25.13 28.15 0.37
CA LYS A 53 -23.91 27.60 0.97
C LYS A 53 -23.61 26.26 0.35
N THR A 54 -22.37 26.08 -0.06
CA THR A 54 -21.83 24.78 -0.44
C THR A 54 -20.85 24.27 0.60
N ASP A 55 -20.78 22.95 0.74
CA ASP A 55 -19.76 22.25 1.52
C ASP A 55 -19.27 21.04 0.73
N GLU A 56 -18.00 20.69 0.86
CA GLU A 56 -17.38 19.57 0.14
C GLU A 56 -16.74 18.60 1.15
N ARG A 57 -16.95 17.30 0.93
CA ARG A 57 -16.25 16.25 1.66
C ARG A 57 -15.58 15.31 0.67
N THR A 58 -14.34 14.95 0.98
CA THR A 58 -13.58 13.97 0.21
C THR A 58 -13.27 12.76 1.08
N LEU A 59 -13.61 11.58 0.59
CA LEU A 59 -13.21 10.30 1.17
C LEU A 59 -12.28 9.59 0.19
N LYS A 60 -11.09 9.19 0.65
CA LYS A 60 -10.16 8.38 -0.15
C LYS A 60 -10.36 6.91 0.15
N PHE A 61 -10.33 6.07 -0.87
CA PHE A 61 -10.45 4.62 -0.75
C PHE A 61 -9.68 3.91 -1.87
N SER A 62 -9.37 2.64 -1.66
CA SER A 62 -8.73 1.80 -2.68
C SER A 62 -9.68 0.68 -3.07
N ILE A 63 -9.72 0.38 -4.37
CA ILE A 63 -10.43 -0.79 -4.90
C ILE A 63 -9.41 -1.83 -5.29
N PHE A 64 -9.70 -3.07 -4.93
CA PHE A 64 -8.95 -4.24 -5.33
C PHE A 64 -9.88 -5.21 -6.05
N ASN A 65 -9.90 -5.14 -7.38
CA ASN A 65 -10.80 -5.93 -8.22
C ASN A 65 -10.02 -7.06 -8.91
N PHE A 66 -9.98 -8.23 -8.28
CA PHE A 66 -9.28 -9.42 -8.80
C PHE A 66 -9.81 -9.88 -10.17
N LEU A 67 -11.08 -9.63 -10.48
CA LEU A 67 -11.70 -10.06 -11.74
C LEU A 67 -11.19 -9.29 -12.97
N LYS A 68 -10.46 -8.19 -12.76
CA LYS A 68 -9.92 -7.35 -13.84
C LYS A 68 -8.39 -7.34 -13.91
N LEU A 69 -7.72 -8.07 -13.04
CA LEU A 69 -6.26 -8.19 -13.08
C LEU A 69 -5.87 -9.17 -14.18
N SER A 70 -4.89 -8.78 -14.99
CA SER A 70 -4.12 -9.72 -15.80
C SER A 70 -3.27 -10.63 -14.91
N ASP A 71 -2.78 -11.74 -15.47
CA ASP A 71 -1.91 -12.67 -14.75
C ASP A 71 -0.65 -11.98 -14.21
N ASP A 72 -0.01 -11.13 -15.02
CA ASP A 72 1.17 -10.37 -14.61
C ASP A 72 0.86 -9.40 -13.46
N GLU A 73 -0.31 -8.75 -13.47
CA GLU A 73 -0.72 -7.85 -12.37
C GLU A 73 -1.01 -8.65 -11.10
N TYR A 74 -1.68 -9.80 -11.20
CA TYR A 74 -1.93 -10.67 -10.06
C TYR A 74 -0.63 -11.21 -9.46
N GLU A 75 0.29 -11.70 -10.29
CA GLU A 75 1.61 -12.14 -9.85
C GLU A 75 2.36 -11.01 -9.14
N ALA A 76 2.35 -9.79 -9.71
CA ALA A 76 2.99 -8.64 -9.09
C ALA A 76 2.42 -8.33 -7.69
N ILE A 77 1.12 -8.47 -7.51
CA ILE A 77 0.41 -8.29 -6.25
C ILE A 77 0.77 -9.38 -5.24
N VAL A 78 0.76 -10.65 -5.66
CA VAL A 78 1.11 -11.79 -4.79
C VAL A 78 2.56 -11.66 -4.32
N ASN A 79 3.46 -11.22 -5.20
CA ASN A 79 4.86 -10.98 -4.85
C ASN A 79 5.05 -9.88 -3.79
N LEU A 80 4.09 -8.97 -3.59
CA LEU A 80 4.13 -8.02 -2.48
C LEU A 80 4.07 -8.72 -1.12
N LEU A 81 3.54 -9.94 -1.04
CA LEU A 81 3.39 -10.70 0.20
C LEU A 81 4.68 -11.40 0.66
N THR A 82 5.79 -11.25 -0.07
CA THR A 82 7.09 -11.91 0.21
C THR A 82 7.57 -11.78 1.66
N TYR A 83 7.18 -10.73 2.39
CA TYR A 83 7.63 -10.49 3.76
C TYR A 83 6.62 -10.88 4.85
N ILE A 84 5.47 -11.45 4.47
CA ILE A 84 4.40 -11.87 5.38
C ILE A 84 3.82 -13.26 5.09
N ALA A 85 3.97 -13.75 3.85
CA ALA A 85 3.59 -15.08 3.42
C ALA A 85 4.80 -16.02 3.43
N GLU A 86 4.56 -17.28 3.75
CA GLU A 86 5.54 -18.35 3.54
C GLU A 86 5.69 -18.67 2.04
N PRO A 87 6.83 -19.21 1.59
CA PRO A 87 7.05 -19.54 0.17
C PRO A 87 5.96 -20.44 -0.42
N ASP A 88 5.50 -21.44 0.34
CA ASP A 88 4.44 -22.36 -0.09
C ASP A 88 3.09 -21.64 -0.25
N GLU A 89 2.79 -20.63 0.58
CA GLU A 89 1.56 -19.84 0.47
C GLU A 89 1.60 -18.92 -0.76
N ILE A 90 2.78 -18.36 -1.08
CA ILE A 90 2.98 -17.58 -2.31
C ILE A 90 2.76 -18.49 -3.51
N GLU A 91 3.34 -19.69 -3.52
CA GLU A 91 3.15 -20.66 -4.60
C GLU A 91 1.68 -21.07 -4.74
N GLU A 92 0.97 -21.30 -3.63
CA GLU A 92 -0.47 -21.61 -3.65
C GLU A 92 -1.29 -20.47 -4.26
N LEU A 93 -1.01 -19.22 -3.87
CA LEU A 93 -1.67 -18.04 -4.43
C LEU A 93 -1.38 -17.90 -5.93
N LEU A 94 -0.12 -18.00 -6.35
CA LEU A 94 0.26 -17.87 -7.77
C LEU A 94 -0.39 -18.94 -8.66
N ASN A 95 -0.61 -20.15 -8.14
CA ASN A 95 -1.26 -21.24 -8.86
C ASN A 95 -2.80 -21.20 -8.79
N THR A 96 -3.39 -20.21 -8.10
CA THR A 96 -4.84 -20.08 -7.96
C THR A 96 -5.49 -19.70 -9.30
N PRO A 97 -6.51 -20.45 -9.78
CA PRO A 97 -7.26 -20.10 -10.98
C PRO A 97 -7.91 -18.72 -10.86
N ASP A 98 -7.98 -17.96 -11.96
CA ASP A 98 -8.50 -16.58 -11.99
C ASP A 98 -9.82 -16.39 -11.25
N SER A 99 -10.76 -17.32 -11.45
CA SER A 99 -12.09 -17.29 -10.82
C SER A 99 -12.09 -17.45 -9.30
N LEU A 100 -10.97 -17.90 -8.71
CA LEU A 100 -10.81 -18.15 -7.27
C LEU A 100 -9.82 -17.19 -6.61
N ARG A 101 -9.13 -16.32 -7.36
CA ARG A 101 -8.09 -15.42 -6.84
C ARG A 101 -8.59 -14.49 -5.74
N GLU A 102 -9.80 -13.94 -5.91
CA GLU A 102 -10.43 -13.07 -4.89
C GLU A 102 -10.66 -13.82 -3.58
N GLN A 103 -11.20 -15.04 -3.67
CA GLN A 103 -11.47 -15.86 -2.50
C GLN A 103 -10.17 -16.27 -1.82
N ALA A 104 -9.16 -16.74 -2.57
CA ALA A 104 -7.87 -17.14 -2.02
C ALA A 104 -7.16 -15.98 -1.31
N TRP A 105 -7.21 -14.78 -1.90
CA TRP A 105 -6.67 -13.57 -1.28
C TRP A 105 -7.40 -13.20 0.01
N LYS A 106 -8.74 -13.24 -0.02
CA LYS A 106 -9.56 -12.96 1.16
C LYS A 106 -9.23 -13.94 2.30
N GLU A 107 -9.19 -15.22 2.00
CA GLU A 107 -8.86 -16.26 2.98
C GLU A 107 -7.44 -16.12 3.53
N PHE A 108 -6.46 -15.75 2.69
CA PHE A 108 -5.09 -15.50 3.13
C PHE A 108 -5.03 -14.43 4.23
N TRP A 109 -5.76 -13.33 4.05
CA TRP A 109 -5.81 -12.23 5.01
C TRP A 109 -6.72 -12.52 6.20
N GLU A 110 -7.88 -13.14 6.01
CA GLU A 110 -8.79 -13.53 7.10
C GLU A 110 -8.09 -14.42 8.15
N ARG A 111 -7.22 -15.34 7.72
CA ARG A 111 -6.42 -16.17 8.64
C ARG A 111 -5.43 -15.37 9.49
N ARG A 112 -5.11 -14.14 9.08
CA ARG A 112 -4.15 -13.23 9.70
C ARG A 112 -4.81 -11.99 10.31
N ASP A 113 -6.13 -11.96 10.34
CA ASP A 113 -6.89 -10.84 10.90
C ASP A 113 -6.73 -10.79 12.44
N PRO A 114 -6.11 -9.73 12.99
CA PRO A 114 -5.98 -9.57 14.43
C PRO A 114 -7.32 -9.30 15.13
N THR A 115 -8.33 -8.83 14.39
CA THR A 115 -9.61 -8.34 14.89
C THR A 115 -10.78 -8.86 14.05
N PRO A 116 -11.05 -10.18 14.05
CA PRO A 116 -12.00 -10.85 13.13
C PRO A 116 -13.50 -10.51 13.31
N GLY A 117 -13.83 -9.37 13.93
CA GLY A 117 -15.18 -8.81 14.04
C GLY A 117 -15.32 -7.42 13.43
N THR A 118 -14.26 -6.82 12.90
CA THR A 118 -14.31 -5.61 12.08
C THR A 118 -14.46 -5.98 10.60
N PRO A 119 -15.12 -5.13 9.79
CA PRO A 119 -15.14 -5.32 8.33
C PRO A 119 -13.75 -5.23 7.70
N GLU A 120 -12.85 -4.48 8.32
CA GLU A 120 -11.49 -4.22 7.85
C GLU A 120 -10.46 -5.12 8.51
N ASN A 121 -9.46 -5.55 7.74
CA ASN A 121 -8.29 -6.28 8.26
C ASN A 121 -7.13 -5.30 8.47
N GLU A 122 -6.89 -4.91 9.71
CA GLU A 122 -5.93 -3.87 10.08
C GLU A 122 -4.49 -4.26 9.75
N LEU A 123 -4.17 -5.56 9.80
CA LEU A 123 -2.84 -6.05 9.43
C LEU A 123 -2.59 -5.92 7.93
N MET A 124 -3.58 -6.26 7.10
CA MET A 124 -3.52 -6.07 5.66
C MET A 124 -3.32 -4.60 5.31
N GLU A 125 -4.10 -3.72 5.92
CA GLU A 125 -4.02 -2.28 5.68
C GLU A 125 -2.66 -1.71 6.05
N GLU A 126 -2.15 -2.05 7.23
CA GLU A 126 -0.82 -1.62 7.67
C GLU A 126 0.29 -2.18 6.77
N TYR A 127 0.20 -3.47 6.39
CA TYR A 127 1.19 -4.08 5.51
C TYR A 127 1.23 -3.38 4.14
N MET A 128 0.07 -3.18 3.52
CA MET A 128 -0.04 -2.51 2.22
C MET A 128 0.42 -1.04 2.30
N ARG A 129 0.13 -0.35 3.41
CA ARG A 129 0.64 1.00 3.68
C ARG A 129 2.16 1.05 3.73
N ARG A 130 2.80 0.06 4.35
CA ARG A 130 4.27 -0.02 4.40
C ARG A 130 4.87 -0.35 3.03
N VAL A 131 4.24 -1.23 2.26
CA VAL A 131 4.66 -1.53 0.89
C VAL A 131 4.59 -0.28 0.02
N GLU A 132 3.50 0.48 0.13
CA GLU A 132 3.33 1.75 -0.58
C GLU A 132 4.42 2.75 -0.18
N TYR A 133 4.61 2.97 1.13
CA TYR A 133 5.66 3.86 1.64
C TYR A 133 7.03 3.46 1.11
N ALA A 134 7.35 2.16 1.16
CA ALA A 134 8.61 1.65 0.67
C ALA A 134 8.79 1.95 -0.83
N ASN A 135 7.77 1.70 -1.64
CA ASN A 135 7.79 2.01 -3.07
C ASN A 135 7.93 3.51 -3.35
N GLU A 136 7.36 4.39 -2.54
CA GLU A 136 7.50 5.83 -2.71
C GLU A 136 8.89 6.34 -2.32
N HIS A 137 9.47 5.82 -1.23
CA HIS A 137 10.67 6.40 -0.62
C HIS A 137 11.97 5.67 -0.94
N PHE A 138 11.90 4.37 -1.24
CA PHE A 138 13.09 3.52 -1.39
C PHE A 138 13.26 2.93 -2.79
N SER A 139 12.36 3.21 -3.73
CA SER A 139 12.58 2.84 -5.13
C SER A 139 13.81 3.53 -5.69
N PHE A 140 14.58 2.82 -6.50
CA PHE A 140 15.71 3.40 -7.24
C PHE A 140 15.78 2.80 -8.64
N SER A 141 16.15 3.61 -9.63
CA SER A 141 16.19 3.18 -11.04
C SER A 141 14.87 2.50 -11.45
N ASN A 142 14.91 1.22 -11.84
CA ASN A 142 13.78 0.37 -12.20
C ASN A 142 13.44 -0.67 -11.12
N ILE A 143 14.04 -0.57 -9.92
CA ILE A 143 13.79 -1.49 -8.81
C ILE A 143 12.75 -0.85 -7.89
N PRO A 144 11.58 -1.50 -7.70
CA PRO A 144 10.56 -0.99 -6.79
C PRO A 144 11.03 -1.11 -5.35
N GLY A 145 10.67 -0.12 -4.55
CA GLY A 145 11.15 0.05 -3.17
C GLY A 145 10.92 -1.15 -2.28
N TYR A 146 9.79 -1.87 -2.43
CA TYR A 146 9.54 -3.10 -1.66
C TYR A 146 10.60 -4.19 -1.88
N ARG A 147 11.31 -4.18 -3.02
CA ARG A 147 12.39 -5.15 -3.33
C ARG A 147 13.78 -4.69 -2.88
N THR A 148 13.89 -3.49 -2.33
CA THR A 148 15.16 -2.96 -1.81
C THR A 148 15.36 -3.39 -0.36
N ASP A 149 16.60 -3.38 0.09
CA ASP A 149 16.91 -3.75 1.47
C ASP A 149 16.24 -2.82 2.50
N ARG A 150 16.23 -1.50 2.23
CA ARG A 150 15.49 -0.53 3.07
C ARG A 150 13.99 -0.81 3.07
N GLY A 151 13.41 -1.10 1.91
CA GLY A 151 11.99 -1.46 1.81
C GLY A 151 11.64 -2.75 2.53
N MET A 152 12.46 -3.79 2.42
CA MET A 152 12.30 -5.04 3.16
C MET A 152 12.27 -4.78 4.68
N ILE A 153 13.25 -4.05 5.21
CA ILE A 153 13.33 -3.73 6.64
C ILE A 153 12.12 -2.89 7.08
N TYR A 154 11.76 -1.87 6.29
CA TYR A 154 10.60 -1.01 6.59
C TYR A 154 9.28 -1.79 6.59
N ILE A 155 9.05 -2.67 5.62
CA ILE A 155 7.81 -3.46 5.55
C ILE A 155 7.70 -4.38 6.76
N ARG A 156 8.80 -5.06 7.11
CA ARG A 156 8.82 -6.03 8.20
C ARG A 156 8.66 -5.39 9.58
N TYR A 157 9.40 -4.32 9.84
CA TYR A 157 9.49 -3.73 11.19
C TYR A 157 8.69 -2.44 11.34
N GLY A 158 8.18 -1.88 10.25
CA GLY A 158 7.53 -0.58 10.24
C GLY A 158 8.53 0.57 10.24
N PRO A 159 8.08 1.80 10.57
CA PRO A 159 8.95 2.95 10.67
C PRO A 159 9.98 2.75 11.81
N PRO A 160 11.27 3.04 11.57
CA PRO A 160 12.27 3.06 12.64
C PRO A 160 11.99 4.21 13.62
N ASP A 161 12.43 4.03 14.86
CA ASP A 161 12.36 5.06 15.90
C ASP A 161 13.33 6.22 15.61
N GLU A 162 14.46 5.91 14.97
CA GLU A 162 15.46 6.89 14.55
C GLU A 162 16.09 6.51 13.21
N ILE A 163 16.30 7.51 12.36
CA ILE A 163 17.12 7.42 11.16
C ILE A 163 18.26 8.44 11.30
N GLU A 164 19.48 7.94 11.35
CA GLU A 164 20.71 8.73 11.29
C GLU A 164 21.25 8.67 9.85
N SER A 165 21.20 9.78 9.13
CA SER A 165 21.62 9.86 7.73
C SER A 165 22.97 10.57 7.62
N HIS A 166 23.92 9.89 6.99
CA HIS A 166 25.23 10.42 6.67
C HIS A 166 25.34 10.57 5.16
N PRO A 167 25.26 11.80 4.64
CA PRO A 167 25.42 12.06 3.21
C PRO A 167 26.88 11.79 2.79
N PHE A 168 27.21 12.01 1.53
CA PHE A 168 28.56 11.81 1.02
C PHE A 168 29.59 12.58 1.85
N GLU A 169 30.52 11.86 2.47
CA GLU A 169 31.66 12.40 3.22
C GLU A 169 32.96 12.07 2.48
N LEU A 170 34.04 12.81 2.78
CA LEU A 170 35.32 12.69 2.04
C LEU A 170 35.90 11.27 2.09
N ASP A 171 35.63 10.54 3.17
CA ASP A 171 36.22 9.23 3.50
C ASP A 171 35.19 8.09 3.59
N SER A 172 33.91 8.34 3.30
CA SER A 172 32.88 7.30 3.33
C SER A 172 31.75 7.50 2.31
N PRO A 173 31.25 6.42 1.69
CA PRO A 173 30.00 6.47 0.92
C PRO A 173 28.82 6.90 1.81
N PRO A 174 27.72 7.42 1.23
CA PRO A 174 26.51 7.72 1.99
C PRO A 174 25.97 6.47 2.70
N TYR A 175 25.50 6.64 3.94
CA TYR A 175 24.92 5.56 4.71
C TYR A 175 23.81 6.04 5.64
N GLU A 176 22.92 5.12 5.99
CA GLU A 176 21.85 5.34 6.96
C GLU A 176 21.92 4.30 8.07
N ILE A 177 21.70 4.75 9.31
CA ILE A 177 21.53 3.87 10.47
C ILE A 177 20.09 4.00 10.93
N TRP A 178 19.36 2.88 10.91
CA TRP A 178 17.99 2.80 11.37
C TRP A 178 17.95 2.06 12.70
N ARG A 179 17.32 2.65 13.71
CA ARG A 179 17.21 2.07 15.06
C ARG A 179 15.76 1.82 15.43
N TYR A 180 15.50 0.63 15.95
CA TYR A 180 14.21 0.20 16.51
C TYR A 180 14.43 -0.10 17.99
N TYR A 181 14.30 0.91 18.85
CA TYR A 181 14.59 0.85 20.27
C TYR A 181 13.71 -0.16 21.00
N SER A 182 12.43 -0.23 20.62
CA SER A 182 11.49 -1.18 21.23
C SER A 182 11.80 -2.65 20.90
N LEU A 183 12.51 -2.89 19.80
CA LEU A 183 12.88 -4.23 19.32
C LEU A 183 14.34 -4.58 19.59
N ASP A 184 15.14 -3.63 20.09
CA ASP A 184 16.60 -3.74 20.23
C ASP A 184 17.30 -4.12 18.89
N LEU A 185 16.82 -3.54 17.78
CA LEU A 185 17.36 -3.78 16.44
C LEU A 185 18.04 -2.53 15.88
N VAL A 186 19.13 -2.76 15.16
CA VAL A 186 19.86 -1.74 14.40
C VAL A 186 20.15 -2.28 13.01
N PHE A 187 19.85 -1.47 12.00
CA PHE A 187 20.17 -1.77 10.61
C PHE A 187 21.05 -0.65 10.05
N ILE A 188 22.09 -1.02 9.30
CA ILE A 188 22.96 -0.07 8.62
C ILE A 188 22.89 -0.35 7.13
N PHE A 189 22.59 0.69 6.35
CA PHE A 189 22.53 0.62 4.90
C PHE A 189 23.56 1.55 4.29
N VAL A 190 24.21 1.12 3.21
CA VAL A 190 25.28 1.89 2.55
C VAL A 190 25.03 1.97 1.06
N ASP A 191 25.02 3.18 0.51
CA ASP A 191 25.01 3.40 -0.94
C ASP A 191 26.44 3.40 -1.48
N LYS A 192 26.93 2.20 -1.80
CA LYS A 192 28.32 2.01 -2.26
C LYS A 192 28.57 2.63 -3.64
N SER A 193 27.53 2.77 -4.45
CA SER A 193 27.63 3.19 -5.85
C SER A 193 27.26 4.67 -6.07
N GLY A 194 26.62 5.30 -5.09
CA GLY A 194 26.16 6.69 -5.15
C GLY A 194 24.91 6.87 -6.02
N VAL A 195 24.17 5.80 -6.32
CA VAL A 195 22.98 5.83 -7.19
C VAL A 195 21.66 5.77 -6.44
N GLY A 196 21.71 5.76 -5.10
CA GLY A 196 20.56 5.61 -4.22
C GLY A 196 20.22 4.17 -3.84
N ASP A 197 21.08 3.20 -4.20
CA ASP A 197 20.93 1.79 -3.83
C ASP A 197 21.60 1.53 -2.47
N TYR A 198 20.84 1.74 -1.40
CA TYR A 198 21.29 1.54 -0.02
C TYR A 198 21.18 0.06 0.36
N GLU A 199 22.31 -0.65 0.23
CA GLU A 199 22.41 -2.08 0.56
C GLU A 199 22.57 -2.28 2.08
N LEU A 200 21.91 -3.29 2.64
CA LEU A 200 22.03 -3.67 4.04
C LEU A 200 23.41 -4.29 4.31
N VAL A 201 24.18 -3.65 5.19
CA VAL A 201 25.51 -4.12 5.59
C VAL A 201 25.57 -4.61 7.03
N TYR A 202 24.59 -4.23 7.87
CA TYR A 202 24.47 -4.70 9.23
C TYR A 202 23.01 -4.95 9.61
N PRO A 203 22.67 -6.09 10.25
CA PRO A 203 23.58 -7.15 10.65
C PRO A 203 24.12 -7.95 9.45
N TYR A 204 25.37 -8.42 9.56
CA TYR A 204 26.03 -9.16 8.47
C TYR A 204 25.29 -10.47 8.17
N GLY A 205 25.08 -10.75 6.88
CA GLY A 205 24.44 -11.99 6.44
C GLY A 205 22.94 -12.04 6.71
N TYR A 206 22.31 -10.90 6.96
CA TYR A 206 20.85 -10.78 6.99
C TYR A 206 20.30 -10.93 5.58
N TYR A 207 20.21 -12.18 5.14
CA TYR A 207 19.49 -12.57 3.93
C TYR A 207 18.28 -13.38 4.38
N PHE A 208 17.11 -13.01 3.88
CA PHE A 208 15.89 -13.77 4.10
C PHE A 208 16.01 -15.14 3.40
N ARG A 209 15.49 -16.18 4.05
CA ARG A 209 15.30 -17.51 3.48
C ARG A 209 13.85 -17.67 3.09
#